data_AF-A0A4Q3SPF6-F1
#
_entry.id   AF-A0A4Q3SPF6-F1
#
_cell.length_a   1.000
_cell.length_b   1.000
_cell.length_c   1.000
_cell.angle_alpha   90.00
_cell.angle_beta   90.00
_cell.angle_gamma   90.00
#
_symmetry.space_group_name_H-M   'P 1'
#
loop_
_entity.id
_entity.type
_entity.pdbx_description
1 polymer ?
#
loop_
_entity_poly.entity_id
_entity_poly.type
_entity_poly.pdbx_seq_one_letter_code
_entity_poly.pdbx_strand_id
1 'polypeptide(L)'
;MAKWIAFPYDNAAFVYTPATLKKHWARLHAGDAETFPKDADVQQAWIRFHAGAFQAAHDVGRAAGPAGTTVANKAQGIYANYLEKKEKAKLEMFLEIAARAEAQQAEQPDNPNAWYWQAYALGRYGQGISVAKALSQGLGTKVKGALEKTIALAPRHADAHIALGAFHAEVIDKVGKLLGKTQGADTATGLKMFEQALKLNPHSAIAMIERANGLVMLEGDKRMKEAEQLYADAAACEAMDAMEQLDIELARAELEE
;
A
#
# COMPACT_ATOMS: atom_id res chain seq x y z
N MET A 1 -24.58 3.89 -4.45
CA MET A 1 -23.14 3.94 -4.77
C MET A 1 -22.92 3.18 -6.07
N ALA A 2 -21.96 3.61 -6.90
CA ALA A 2 -21.62 2.86 -8.12
C ALA A 2 -21.04 1.49 -7.75
N LYS A 3 -21.37 0.45 -8.51
CA LYS A 3 -20.82 -0.89 -8.35
C LYS A 3 -19.33 -0.88 -8.70
N TRP A 4 -18.48 -1.42 -7.84
CA TRP A 4 -17.04 -1.50 -8.09
C TRP A 4 -16.75 -2.50 -9.19
N ILE A 5 -15.72 -2.22 -9.99
CA ILE A 5 -15.19 -3.15 -11.00
C ILE A 5 -14.67 -4.42 -10.29
N ALA A 6 -15.05 -5.58 -10.82
CA ALA A 6 -14.62 -6.86 -10.27
C ALA A 6 -13.13 -7.13 -10.56
N PHE A 7 -12.49 -7.89 -9.68
CA PHE A 7 -11.16 -8.44 -9.93
C PHE A 7 -11.16 -9.26 -11.25
N PRO A 8 -10.23 -8.98 -12.19
CA PRO A 8 -10.36 -9.48 -13.56
C PRO A 8 -9.70 -10.84 -13.82
N TYR A 9 -8.98 -11.41 -12.85
CA TYR A 9 -8.24 -12.67 -13.01
C TYR A 9 -8.92 -13.84 -12.28
N ASP A 10 -8.49 -15.08 -12.58
CA ASP A 10 -8.92 -16.24 -11.81
C ASP A 10 -8.45 -16.12 -10.36
N ASN A 11 -9.38 -16.32 -9.42
CA ASN A 11 -9.16 -16.18 -7.99
C ASN A 11 -9.57 -17.43 -7.21
N ALA A 12 -9.85 -18.56 -7.88
CA ALA A 12 -10.28 -19.79 -7.21
C ALA A 12 -9.29 -20.26 -6.14
N ALA A 13 -7.98 -20.07 -6.37
CA ALA A 13 -6.92 -20.40 -5.42
C ALA A 13 -6.90 -19.49 -4.17
N PHE A 14 -7.52 -18.31 -4.23
CA PHE A 14 -7.52 -17.31 -3.16
C PHE A 14 -8.75 -17.38 -2.26
N VAL A 15 -9.65 -18.36 -2.48
CA VAL A 15 -10.86 -18.55 -1.67
C VAL A 15 -10.52 -19.32 -0.39
N TYR A 16 -10.19 -18.59 0.66
CA TYR A 16 -9.85 -19.18 1.96
C TYR A 16 -11.08 -19.55 2.80
N THR A 17 -10.90 -20.53 3.68
CA THR A 17 -11.78 -20.80 4.83
C THR A 17 -11.22 -20.09 6.07
N PRO A 18 -11.98 -19.93 7.17
CA PRO A 18 -11.41 -19.39 8.41
C PRO A 18 -10.18 -20.16 8.92
N ALA A 19 -10.17 -21.49 8.76
CA ALA A 19 -9.05 -22.34 9.16
C ALA A 19 -7.81 -22.14 8.28
N THR A 20 -7.98 -22.11 6.95
CA THR A 20 -6.87 -21.90 6.03
C THR A 20 -6.37 -20.45 6.06
N LEU A 21 -7.25 -19.46 6.21
CA LEU A 21 -6.87 -18.06 6.45
C LEU A 21 -5.93 -17.96 7.65
N LYS A 22 -6.33 -18.54 8.80
CA LYS A 22 -5.50 -18.51 10.01
C LYS A 22 -4.14 -19.17 9.81
N LYS A 23 -4.08 -20.27 9.05
CA LYS A 23 -2.83 -20.97 8.70
C LYS A 23 -1.90 -20.10 7.86
N HIS A 24 -2.44 -19.34 6.90
CA HIS A 24 -1.65 -18.54 5.95
C HIS A 24 -1.46 -17.08 6.39
N TRP A 25 -2.07 -16.66 7.50
CA TRP A 25 -2.12 -15.28 7.97
C TRP A 25 -0.77 -14.58 8.00
N ALA A 26 0.25 -15.22 8.59
CA ALA A 26 1.58 -14.61 8.72
C ALA A 26 2.24 -14.28 7.38
N ARG A 27 1.94 -15.04 6.31
CA ARG A 27 2.46 -14.77 4.97
C ARG A 27 1.61 -13.74 4.21
N LEU A 28 0.29 -13.79 4.36
CA LEU A 28 -0.65 -12.80 3.77
C LEU A 28 -0.45 -11.39 4.36
N HIS A 29 -0.02 -11.32 5.62
CA HIS A 29 0.18 -10.08 6.38
C HIS A 29 1.65 -9.82 6.74
N ALA A 30 2.58 -10.40 5.97
CA ALA A 30 4.01 -10.12 6.12
C ALA A 30 4.34 -8.64 5.80
N GLY A 31 3.53 -7.98 4.97
CA GLY A 31 3.67 -6.58 4.58
C GLY A 31 3.19 -5.58 5.64
N ASP A 32 2.03 -5.83 6.23
CA ASP A 32 1.32 -4.88 7.09
C ASP A 32 1.33 -5.26 8.58
N ALA A 33 1.86 -6.43 8.92
CA ALA A 33 1.90 -6.96 10.28
C ALA A 33 0.53 -6.96 10.99
N GLU A 34 -0.58 -7.05 10.24
CA GLU A 34 -1.92 -7.09 10.82
C GLU A 34 -2.09 -8.34 11.70
N THR A 35 -2.80 -8.17 12.81
CA THR A 35 -3.01 -9.26 13.77
C THR A 35 -4.22 -10.10 13.38
N PHE A 36 -4.16 -11.41 13.59
CA PHE A 36 -5.28 -12.28 13.25
C PHE A 36 -6.53 -11.88 14.07
N PRO A 37 -7.65 -11.53 13.43
CA PRO A 37 -8.83 -11.02 14.12
C PRO A 37 -9.58 -12.14 14.85
N LYS A 38 -10.12 -11.82 16.04
CA LYS A 38 -10.99 -12.73 16.79
C LYS A 38 -12.44 -12.73 16.29
N ASP A 39 -12.86 -11.61 15.72
CA ASP A 39 -14.21 -11.40 15.22
C ASP A 39 -14.45 -12.16 13.91
N ALA A 40 -15.56 -12.90 13.84
CA ALA A 40 -15.88 -13.73 12.69
C ALA A 40 -16.23 -12.91 11.43
N ASP A 41 -16.90 -11.76 11.58
CA ASP A 41 -17.24 -10.90 10.45
C ASP A 41 -15.98 -10.23 9.88
N VAL A 42 -15.03 -9.87 10.73
CA VAL A 42 -13.72 -9.37 10.29
C VAL A 42 -12.93 -10.47 9.56
N GLN A 43 -12.96 -11.73 10.03
CA GLN A 43 -12.37 -12.85 9.28
C GLN A 43 -13.03 -13.03 7.90
N GLN A 44 -14.36 -12.88 7.81
CA GLN A 44 -15.08 -12.94 6.53
C GLN A 44 -14.73 -11.77 5.62
N ALA A 45 -14.50 -10.57 6.15
CA ALA A 45 -14.02 -9.45 5.36
C ALA A 45 -12.63 -9.73 4.78
N TRP A 46 -11.72 -10.32 5.56
CA TRP A 46 -10.38 -10.71 5.07
C TRP A 46 -10.43 -11.81 4.01
N ILE A 47 -11.26 -12.84 4.19
CA ILE A 47 -11.47 -13.88 3.16
C ILE A 47 -11.90 -13.24 1.83
N ARG A 48 -12.85 -12.30 1.88
CA ARG A 48 -13.32 -11.57 0.69
C ARG A 48 -12.23 -10.69 0.10
N PHE A 49 -11.42 -10.04 0.94
CA PHE A 49 -10.31 -9.21 0.49
C PHE A 49 -9.30 -10.05 -0.30
N HIS A 50 -8.82 -11.15 0.29
CA HIS A 50 -7.82 -12.00 -0.36
C HIS A 50 -8.35 -12.65 -1.65
N ALA A 51 -9.65 -12.94 -1.71
CA ALA A 51 -10.31 -13.42 -2.93
C ALA A 51 -10.57 -12.32 -3.98
N GLY A 52 -10.19 -11.05 -3.75
CA GLY A 52 -10.40 -9.95 -4.71
C GLY A 52 -11.84 -9.42 -4.75
N ALA A 53 -12.70 -9.85 -3.84
CA ALA A 53 -14.05 -9.31 -3.66
C ALA A 53 -14.00 -8.00 -2.86
N PHE A 54 -13.23 -7.01 -3.33
CA PHE A 54 -12.87 -5.80 -2.59
C PHE A 54 -14.07 -5.00 -2.10
N GLN A 55 -15.13 -4.83 -2.91
CA GLN A 55 -16.33 -4.13 -2.46
C GLN A 55 -17.01 -4.85 -1.30
N ALA A 56 -17.16 -6.17 -1.41
CA ALA A 56 -17.78 -6.97 -0.36
C ALA A 56 -16.91 -7.00 0.91
N ALA A 57 -15.58 -7.03 0.77
CA ALA A 57 -14.65 -6.91 1.89
C ALA A 57 -14.78 -5.56 2.60
N HIS A 58 -14.85 -4.47 1.83
CA HIS A 58 -15.10 -3.13 2.35
C HIS A 58 -16.42 -3.06 3.12
N ASP A 59 -17.52 -3.48 2.50
CA ASP A 59 -18.85 -3.35 3.08
C ASP A 59 -19.00 -4.17 4.37
N VAL A 60 -18.44 -5.39 4.40
CA VAL A 60 -18.46 -6.25 5.59
C VAL A 60 -17.53 -5.70 6.67
N GLY A 61 -16.33 -5.24 6.30
CA GLY A 61 -15.42 -4.59 7.25
C GLY A 61 -16.04 -3.35 7.90
N ARG A 62 -16.77 -2.54 7.12
CA ARG A 62 -17.52 -1.39 7.64
C ARG A 62 -18.64 -1.80 8.58
N ALA A 63 -19.37 -2.86 8.24
CA ALA A 63 -20.47 -3.38 9.07
C ALA A 63 -19.97 -3.95 10.41
N ALA A 64 -18.76 -4.53 10.45
CA ALA A 64 -18.11 -5.03 11.66
C ALA A 64 -17.60 -3.92 12.62
N GLY A 65 -17.79 -2.63 12.27
CA GLY A 65 -17.45 -1.51 13.13
C GLY A 65 -15.93 -1.27 13.27
N PRO A 66 -15.46 -0.75 14.42
CA PRO A 66 -14.05 -0.39 14.60
C PRO A 66 -13.06 -1.54 14.31
N ALA A 67 -13.44 -2.79 14.63
CA ALA A 67 -12.59 -3.96 14.40
C ALA A 67 -12.38 -4.29 12.90
N GLY A 68 -13.31 -3.92 12.02
CA GLY A 68 -13.21 -4.13 10.58
C GLY A 68 -12.70 -2.92 9.80
N THR A 69 -12.27 -1.85 10.48
CA THR A 69 -11.86 -0.61 9.82
C THR A 69 -10.61 -0.80 8.95
N THR A 70 -9.62 -1.56 9.42
CA THR A 70 -8.38 -1.78 8.65
C THR A 70 -8.65 -2.52 7.33
N VAL A 71 -9.41 -3.63 7.36
CA VAL A 71 -9.74 -4.37 6.14
C VAL A 71 -10.62 -3.55 5.18
N ALA A 72 -11.50 -2.70 5.72
CA ALA A 72 -12.29 -1.79 4.89
C ALA A 72 -11.41 -0.77 4.16
N ASN A 73 -10.47 -0.15 4.87
CA ASN A 73 -9.51 0.80 4.28
C ASN A 73 -8.62 0.12 3.24
N LYS A 74 -8.09 -1.08 3.55
CA LYS A 74 -7.26 -1.84 2.61
C LYS A 74 -8.02 -2.20 1.35
N ALA A 75 -9.23 -2.75 1.48
CA ALA A 75 -10.05 -3.14 0.34
C ALA A 75 -10.39 -1.95 -0.56
N GLN A 76 -10.77 -0.81 0.02
CA GLN A 76 -11.06 0.42 -0.73
C GLN A 76 -9.80 0.98 -1.40
N GLY A 77 -8.66 0.96 -0.70
CA GLY A 77 -7.39 1.49 -1.19
C GLY A 77 -6.79 0.69 -2.34
N ILE A 78 -6.84 -0.64 -2.27
CA ILE A 78 -6.40 -1.53 -3.36
C ILE A 78 -7.33 -1.40 -4.57
N TYR A 79 -8.65 -1.41 -4.36
CA TYR A 79 -9.59 -1.18 -5.45
C TYR A 79 -9.35 0.17 -6.16
N ALA A 80 -9.24 1.25 -5.39
CA ALA A 80 -9.04 2.59 -5.95
C ALA A 80 -7.73 2.71 -6.74
N ASN A 81 -6.66 2.08 -6.26
CA ASN A 81 -5.35 2.10 -6.91
C ASN A 81 -5.39 1.36 -8.27
N TYR A 82 -5.83 0.10 -8.26
CA TYR A 82 -5.66 -0.81 -9.40
C TYR A 82 -6.86 -0.88 -10.35
N LEU A 83 -8.10 -0.73 -9.85
CA LEU A 83 -9.29 -1.13 -10.59
C LEU A 83 -10.25 0.01 -10.95
N GLU A 84 -10.35 1.03 -10.10
CA GLU A 84 -11.15 2.22 -10.45
C GLU A 84 -10.54 2.93 -11.67
N LYS A 85 -11.38 3.46 -12.56
CA LYS A 85 -10.92 4.12 -13.80
C LYS A 85 -11.16 5.62 -13.81
N LYS A 86 -12.08 6.10 -12.96
CA LYS A 86 -12.44 7.52 -12.89
C LYS A 86 -11.56 8.21 -11.85
N GLU A 87 -10.67 9.08 -12.31
CA GLU A 87 -9.73 9.81 -11.47
C GLU A 87 -10.41 10.53 -10.29
N LYS A 88 -11.52 11.23 -10.56
CA LYS A 88 -12.30 11.90 -9.50
C LYS A 88 -12.77 10.93 -8.41
N ALA A 89 -13.25 9.74 -8.81
CA ALA A 89 -13.71 8.73 -7.85
C ALA A 89 -12.54 8.15 -7.04
N LYS A 90 -11.37 7.91 -7.67
CA LYS A 90 -10.16 7.48 -6.95
C LYS A 90 -9.79 8.46 -5.84
N LEU A 91 -9.70 9.74 -6.18
CA LEU A 91 -9.32 10.79 -5.24
C LEU A 91 -10.32 10.91 -4.08
N GLU A 92 -11.63 10.81 -4.36
CA GLU A 92 -12.66 10.79 -3.33
C GLU A 92 -12.50 9.59 -2.39
N MET A 93 -12.27 8.39 -2.93
CA MET A 93 -12.05 7.17 -2.13
C MET A 93 -10.80 7.27 -1.24
N PHE A 94 -9.70 7.83 -1.74
CA PHE A 94 -8.50 8.05 -0.92
C PHE A 94 -8.76 9.05 0.21
N LEU A 95 -9.52 10.12 -0.01
CA LEU A 95 -9.89 11.05 1.07
C LEU A 95 -10.81 10.39 2.11
N GLU A 96 -11.73 9.52 1.69
CA GLU A 96 -12.58 8.74 2.61
C GLU A 96 -11.75 7.81 3.50
N ILE A 97 -10.76 7.11 2.92
CA ILE A 97 -9.83 6.25 3.67
C ILE A 97 -9.02 7.10 4.66
N ALA A 98 -8.46 8.22 4.22
CA ALA A 98 -7.65 9.10 5.07
C ALA A 98 -8.45 9.61 6.28
N ALA A 99 -9.71 10.02 6.06
CA ALA A 99 -10.60 10.47 7.14
C ALA A 99 -10.96 9.32 8.11
N ARG A 100 -11.24 8.12 7.58
CA ARG A 100 -11.55 6.94 8.40
C ARG A 100 -10.35 6.51 9.24
N ALA A 101 -9.15 6.51 8.64
CA ALA A 101 -7.89 6.19 9.31
C ALA A 101 -7.56 7.23 10.40
N GLU A 102 -7.79 8.51 10.15
CA GLU A 102 -7.62 9.58 11.17
C GLU A 102 -8.55 9.39 12.38
N ALA A 103 -9.81 9.02 12.14
CA ALA A 103 -10.72 8.66 13.22
C ALA A 103 -10.24 7.42 14.00
N GLN A 104 -9.73 6.40 13.29
CA GLN A 104 -9.16 5.20 13.91
C GLN A 104 -7.91 5.53 14.75
N GLN A 105 -7.07 6.47 14.33
CA GLN A 105 -5.90 6.91 15.10
C GLN A 105 -6.31 7.54 16.43
N ALA A 106 -7.40 8.31 16.46
CA ALA A 106 -7.89 8.93 17.69
C ALA A 106 -8.41 7.90 18.71
N GLU A 107 -9.05 6.83 18.23
CA GLU A 107 -9.57 5.75 19.07
C GLU A 107 -8.51 4.70 19.42
N GLN A 108 -7.56 4.46 18.53
CA GLN A 108 -6.56 3.39 18.60
C GLN A 108 -5.15 3.93 18.25
N PRO A 109 -4.58 4.84 19.07
CA PRO A 109 -3.32 5.51 18.75
C PRO A 109 -2.11 4.57 18.63
N ASP A 110 -2.21 3.38 19.24
CA ASP A 110 -1.17 2.34 19.20
C ASP A 110 -1.39 1.31 18.08
N ASN A 111 -2.41 1.49 17.24
CA ASN A 111 -2.64 0.64 16.06
C ASN A 111 -1.79 1.14 14.88
N PRO A 112 -0.72 0.43 14.48
CA PRO A 112 0.14 0.86 13.37
C PRO A 112 -0.63 1.02 12.06
N ASN A 113 -1.61 0.16 11.79
CA ASN A 113 -2.36 0.20 10.53
C ASN A 113 -3.31 1.39 10.42
N ALA A 114 -3.74 1.98 11.54
CA ALA A 114 -4.48 3.25 11.52
C ALA A 114 -3.61 4.41 10.98
N TRP A 115 -2.30 4.40 11.29
CA TRP A 115 -1.35 5.37 10.76
C TRP A 115 -0.98 5.06 9.31
N TYR A 116 -0.70 3.79 9.01
CA TYR A 116 -0.33 3.35 7.67
C TYR A 116 -1.40 3.70 6.63
N TRP A 117 -2.67 3.38 6.88
CA TRP A 117 -3.73 3.63 5.89
C TRP A 117 -4.01 5.10 5.64
N GLN A 118 -3.76 5.99 6.61
CA GLN A 118 -3.79 7.43 6.35
C GLN A 118 -2.63 7.83 5.42
N ALA A 119 -1.42 7.36 5.71
CA ALA A 119 -0.26 7.66 4.88
C ALA A 119 -0.42 7.15 3.45
N TYR A 120 -0.83 5.89 3.28
CA TYR A 120 -1.10 5.26 1.99
C TYR A 120 -2.10 6.10 1.19
N ALA A 121 -3.25 6.42 1.79
CA ALA A 121 -4.32 7.11 1.08
C ALA A 121 -3.94 8.55 0.73
N LEU A 122 -3.30 9.29 1.64
CA LEU A 122 -2.83 10.65 1.35
C LEU A 122 -1.67 10.67 0.35
N GLY A 123 -0.80 9.65 0.36
CA GLY A 123 0.25 9.47 -0.64
C GLY A 123 -0.33 9.28 -2.04
N ARG A 124 -1.24 8.31 -2.20
CA ARG A 124 -1.93 8.07 -3.48
C ARG A 124 -2.80 9.25 -3.93
N TYR A 125 -3.49 9.93 -3.00
CA TYR A 125 -4.18 11.19 -3.30
C TYR A 125 -3.21 12.27 -3.82
N GLY A 126 -2.05 12.39 -3.18
CA GLY A 126 -0.98 13.32 -3.56
C GLY A 126 -0.43 13.09 -4.96
N GLN A 127 -0.38 11.83 -5.41
CA GLN A 127 0.04 11.47 -6.77
C GLN A 127 -0.94 11.94 -7.86
N GLY A 128 -2.25 12.04 -7.54
CA GLY A 128 -3.29 12.48 -8.50
C GLY A 128 -3.61 13.98 -8.47
N ILE A 129 -2.81 14.80 -7.76
CA ILE A 129 -2.97 16.26 -7.72
C ILE A 129 -1.67 16.99 -8.07
N SER A 130 -1.75 18.30 -8.31
CA SER A 130 -0.55 19.10 -8.59
C SER A 130 0.35 19.23 -7.36
N VAL A 131 1.68 19.30 -7.59
CA VAL A 131 2.69 19.49 -6.54
C VAL A 131 2.37 20.73 -5.68
N ALA A 132 1.98 21.84 -6.31
CA ALA A 132 1.59 23.06 -5.60
C ALA A 132 0.41 22.84 -4.63
N LYS A 133 -0.59 22.04 -5.03
CA LYS A 133 -1.74 21.71 -4.17
C LYS A 133 -1.34 20.75 -3.04
N ALA A 134 -0.49 19.77 -3.32
CA ALA A 134 0.02 18.85 -2.29
C ALA A 134 0.83 19.58 -1.21
N LEU A 135 1.67 20.54 -1.63
CA LEU A 135 2.44 21.40 -0.73
C LEU A 135 1.55 22.33 0.09
N SER A 136 0.56 23.00 -0.54
CA SER A 136 -0.32 23.93 0.18
C SER A 136 -1.22 23.23 1.21
N GLN A 137 -1.51 21.94 1.01
CA GLN A 137 -2.25 21.10 1.95
C GLN A 137 -1.34 20.43 3.01
N GLY A 138 -0.02 20.61 2.94
CA GLY A 138 0.92 20.00 3.89
C GLY A 138 0.97 18.46 3.84
N LEU A 139 0.61 17.86 2.70
CA LEU A 139 0.48 16.40 2.58
C LEU A 139 1.80 15.68 2.86
N GLY A 140 2.93 16.23 2.41
CA GLY A 140 4.23 15.60 2.59
C GLY A 140 4.58 15.34 4.05
N THR A 141 4.41 16.36 4.91
CA THR A 141 4.64 16.24 6.35
C THR A 141 3.66 15.25 7.00
N LYS A 142 2.37 15.28 6.61
CA LYS A 142 1.36 14.37 7.17
C LYS A 142 1.63 12.91 6.80
N VAL A 143 1.98 12.64 5.54
CA VAL A 143 2.36 11.29 5.05
C VAL A 143 3.61 10.79 5.76
N LYS A 144 4.69 11.57 5.77
CA LYS A 144 5.95 11.18 6.42
C LYS A 144 5.77 10.87 7.90
N GLY A 145 5.08 11.77 8.63
CA GLY A 145 4.84 11.58 10.06
C GLY A 145 4.01 10.32 10.38
N ALA A 146 2.99 10.03 9.56
CA ALA A 146 2.19 8.81 9.73
C ALA A 146 2.99 7.54 9.42
N LEU A 147 3.87 7.54 8.41
CA LEU A 147 4.77 6.41 8.12
C LEU A 147 5.81 6.19 9.23
N GLU A 148 6.44 7.26 9.71
CA GLU A 148 7.39 7.19 10.82
C GLU A 148 6.72 6.65 12.10
N LYS A 149 5.50 7.10 12.39
CA LYS A 149 4.71 6.58 13.52
C LYS A 149 4.33 5.11 13.33
N THR A 150 3.97 4.70 12.12
CA THR A 150 3.72 3.29 11.77
C THR A 150 4.93 2.42 12.07
N ILE A 151 6.11 2.81 11.57
CA ILE A 151 7.37 2.07 11.76
C ILE A 151 7.80 2.08 13.23
N ALA A 152 7.58 3.17 13.97
CA ALA A 152 7.86 3.22 15.40
C ALA A 152 7.00 2.23 16.21
N LEU A 153 5.73 2.08 15.85
CA LEU A 153 4.80 1.13 16.48
C LEU A 153 5.06 -0.33 16.04
N ALA A 154 5.37 -0.52 14.75
CA ALA A 154 5.62 -1.82 14.15
C ALA A 154 6.86 -1.79 13.25
N PRO A 155 8.08 -1.93 13.82
CA PRO A 155 9.34 -1.85 13.05
C PRO A 155 9.47 -2.88 11.92
N ARG A 156 8.69 -3.96 11.97
CA ARG A 156 8.64 -5.04 10.98
C ARG A 156 7.55 -4.86 9.91
N HIS A 157 6.85 -3.73 9.88
CA HIS A 157 5.82 -3.43 8.88
C HIS A 157 6.48 -3.11 7.53
N ALA A 158 6.69 -4.11 6.69
CA ALA A 158 7.43 -3.98 5.43
C ALA A 158 6.82 -2.90 4.51
N ASP A 159 5.49 -2.84 4.37
CA ASP A 159 4.83 -1.91 3.45
C ASP A 159 5.01 -0.44 3.87
N ALA A 160 5.14 -0.16 5.17
CA ALA A 160 5.45 1.19 5.66
C ALA A 160 6.89 1.59 5.30
N HIS A 161 7.83 0.65 5.31
CA HIS A 161 9.19 0.88 4.79
C HIS A 161 9.16 1.12 3.28
N ILE A 162 8.38 0.36 2.49
CA ILE A 162 8.20 0.62 1.05
C ILE A 162 7.69 2.05 0.83
N ALA A 163 6.58 2.41 1.48
CA ALA A 163 5.94 3.71 1.32
C ALA A 163 6.85 4.88 1.78
N LEU A 164 7.66 4.70 2.83
CA LEU A 164 8.61 5.73 3.26
C LEU A 164 9.79 5.86 2.28
N GLY A 165 10.24 4.75 1.69
CA GLY A 165 11.18 4.75 0.57
C GLY A 165 10.64 5.55 -0.62
N ALA A 166 9.41 5.25 -1.03
CA ALA A 166 8.72 5.93 -2.13
C ALA A 166 8.52 7.42 -1.85
N PHE A 167 8.13 7.79 -0.63
CA PHE A 167 8.03 9.19 -0.22
C PHE A 167 9.34 9.95 -0.45
N HIS A 168 10.48 9.39 -0.02
CA HIS A 168 11.78 10.01 -0.22
C HIS A 168 12.14 10.16 -1.70
N ALA A 169 11.89 9.11 -2.50
CA ALA A 169 12.15 9.10 -3.92
C ALA A 169 11.31 10.14 -4.67
N GLU A 170 9.99 10.10 -4.50
CA GLU A 170 9.07 10.99 -5.21
C GLU A 170 9.24 12.46 -4.87
N VAL A 171 9.51 12.80 -3.60
CA VAL A 171 9.74 14.19 -3.22
C VAL A 171 11.01 14.71 -3.90
N ILE A 172 12.08 13.89 -3.93
CA ILE A 172 13.34 14.27 -4.59
C ILE A 172 13.15 14.40 -6.11
N ASP A 173 12.41 13.49 -6.72
CA ASP A 173 12.10 13.51 -8.15
C ASP A 173 11.30 14.77 -8.54
N LYS A 174 10.24 15.07 -7.79
CA LYS A 174 9.30 16.17 -8.11
C LYS A 174 9.87 17.57 -7.87
N VAL A 175 10.65 17.79 -6.81
CA VAL A 175 11.15 19.13 -6.44
C VAL A 175 12.67 19.27 -6.46
N GLY A 176 13.40 18.20 -6.79
CA GLY A 176 14.85 18.15 -6.79
C GLY A 176 15.45 17.98 -5.39
N LYS A 177 16.70 17.52 -5.33
CA LYS A 177 17.41 17.17 -4.07
C LYS A 177 17.49 18.33 -3.07
N LEU A 178 17.74 19.55 -3.55
CA LEU A 178 17.89 20.72 -2.68
C LEU A 178 16.59 21.08 -1.96
N LEU A 179 15.48 21.18 -2.69
CA LEU A 179 14.17 21.46 -2.09
C LEU A 179 13.62 20.25 -1.35
N GLY A 180 13.84 19.03 -1.86
CA GLY A 180 13.42 17.80 -1.20
C GLY A 180 13.97 17.68 0.22
N LYS A 181 15.23 18.09 0.45
CA LYS A 181 15.81 18.15 1.79
C LYS A 181 15.04 19.07 2.75
N THR A 182 14.48 20.18 2.26
CA THR A 182 13.64 21.07 3.09
C THR A 182 12.30 20.45 3.45
N GLN A 183 11.83 19.48 2.64
CA GLN A 183 10.65 18.67 2.91
C GLN A 183 10.97 17.38 3.70
N GLY A 184 12.22 17.25 4.18
CA GLY A 184 12.67 16.08 4.95
C GLY A 184 12.96 14.84 4.10
N ALA A 185 13.11 14.98 2.79
CA ALA A 185 13.49 13.88 1.92
C ALA A 185 15.01 13.67 1.85
N ASP A 186 15.44 12.41 1.81
CA ASP A 186 16.84 12.02 1.78
C ASP A 186 17.05 10.75 0.95
N THR A 187 18.00 10.80 0.01
CA THR A 187 18.28 9.70 -0.92
C THR A 187 18.72 8.43 -0.20
N ALA A 188 19.67 8.54 0.74
CA ALA A 188 20.23 7.39 1.43
C ALA A 188 19.17 6.69 2.31
N THR A 189 18.33 7.49 2.97
CA THR A 189 17.21 7.00 3.76
C THR A 189 16.21 6.27 2.87
N GLY A 190 15.82 6.84 1.73
CA GLY A 190 14.89 6.21 0.78
C GLY A 190 15.37 4.83 0.34
N LEU A 191 16.62 4.72 -0.13
CA LEU A 191 17.22 3.45 -0.54
C LEU A 191 17.26 2.42 0.60
N LYS A 192 17.64 2.84 1.81
CA LYS A 192 17.67 1.96 2.99
C LYS A 192 16.29 1.43 3.35
N MET A 193 15.24 2.24 3.20
CA MET A 193 13.87 1.80 3.50
C MET A 193 13.42 0.70 2.52
N PHE A 194 13.70 0.84 1.22
CA PHE A 194 13.41 -0.22 0.24
C PHE A 194 14.18 -1.52 0.54
N GLU A 195 15.46 -1.43 0.87
CA GLU A 195 16.24 -2.60 1.28
C GLU A 195 15.67 -3.28 2.53
N GLN A 196 15.22 -2.49 3.51
CA GLN A 196 14.62 -3.01 4.73
C GLN A 196 13.28 -3.70 4.45
N ALA A 197 12.45 -3.14 3.57
CA ALA A 197 11.19 -3.76 3.15
C ALA A 197 11.42 -5.14 2.54
N LEU A 198 12.36 -5.27 1.58
CA LEU A 198 12.69 -6.56 0.96
C LEU A 198 13.32 -7.55 1.93
N LYS A 199 14.08 -7.09 2.93
CA LYS A 199 14.57 -7.98 4.02
C LYS A 199 13.43 -8.52 4.88
N LEU A 200 12.38 -7.72 5.10
CA LEU A 200 11.21 -8.11 5.90
C LEU A 200 10.25 -9.02 5.13
N ASN A 201 10.04 -8.74 3.85
CA ASN A 201 9.18 -9.53 2.96
C ASN A 201 9.87 -9.75 1.58
N PRO A 202 10.76 -10.75 1.46
CA PRO A 202 11.52 -11.01 0.24
C PRO A 202 10.69 -11.45 -0.97
N HIS A 203 9.42 -11.83 -0.75
CA HIS A 203 8.50 -12.32 -1.78
C HIS A 203 7.49 -11.25 -2.22
N SER A 204 7.68 -10.00 -1.80
CA SER A 204 6.77 -8.89 -2.13
C SER A 204 7.07 -8.34 -3.52
N ALA A 205 6.20 -8.63 -4.48
CA ALA A 205 6.25 -8.04 -5.82
C ALA A 205 6.20 -6.50 -5.75
N ILE A 206 5.31 -5.93 -4.93
CA ILE A 206 5.22 -4.48 -4.76
C ILE A 206 6.48 -3.85 -4.16
N ALA A 207 7.18 -4.54 -3.24
CA ALA A 207 8.46 -4.04 -2.72
C ALA A 207 9.55 -3.98 -3.80
N MET A 208 9.55 -4.95 -4.73
CA MET A 208 10.46 -4.97 -5.86
C MET A 208 10.15 -3.84 -6.85
N ILE A 209 8.88 -3.68 -7.22
CA ILE A 209 8.38 -2.61 -8.11
C ILE A 209 8.73 -1.22 -7.55
N GLU A 210 8.34 -0.95 -6.30
CA GLU A 210 8.55 0.36 -5.69
C GLU A 210 10.04 0.65 -5.47
N ARG A 211 10.86 -0.38 -5.20
CA ARG A 211 12.32 -0.22 -5.20
C ARG A 211 12.87 0.10 -6.58
N ALA A 212 12.39 -0.58 -7.63
CA ALA A 212 12.80 -0.32 -9.01
C ALA A 212 12.54 1.15 -9.39
N ASN A 213 11.33 1.62 -9.12
CA ASN A 213 10.93 3.02 -9.33
C ASN A 213 11.78 3.98 -8.50
N GLY A 214 11.96 3.68 -7.21
CA GLY A 214 12.78 4.49 -6.31
C GLY A 214 14.24 4.59 -6.74
N LEU A 215 14.83 3.51 -7.26
CA LEU A 215 16.19 3.51 -7.80
C LEU A 215 16.30 4.47 -8.99
N VAL A 216 15.38 4.40 -9.95
CA VAL A 216 15.39 5.28 -11.12
C VAL A 216 15.22 6.74 -10.70
N MET A 217 14.25 7.05 -9.83
CA MET A 217 14.02 8.42 -9.33
C MET A 217 15.24 9.01 -8.57
N LEU A 218 15.91 8.20 -7.76
CA LEU A 218 16.97 8.68 -6.87
C LEU A 218 18.36 8.70 -7.52
N GLU A 219 18.60 7.73 -8.41
CA GLU A 219 19.91 7.41 -8.94
C GLU A 219 20.00 7.50 -10.47
N GLY A 220 18.88 7.60 -11.19
CA GLY A 220 18.80 7.75 -12.65
C GLY A 220 19.23 6.50 -13.41
N ASP A 221 19.52 6.68 -14.70
CA ASP A 221 19.78 5.61 -15.69
C ASP A 221 20.86 4.60 -15.29
N LYS A 222 21.81 4.98 -14.42
CA LYS A 222 22.86 4.07 -13.92
C LYS A 222 22.28 2.87 -13.17
N ARG A 223 21.03 2.95 -12.71
CA ARG A 223 20.31 1.86 -12.03
C ARG A 223 19.24 1.18 -12.88
N MET A 224 19.08 1.56 -14.16
CA MET A 224 18.02 1.03 -15.01
C MET A 224 18.05 -0.50 -15.09
N LYS A 225 19.23 -1.09 -15.30
CA LYS A 225 19.39 -2.56 -15.34
C LYS A 225 18.99 -3.26 -14.02
N GLU A 226 19.23 -2.62 -12.88
CA GLU A 226 18.81 -3.16 -11.57
C GLU A 226 17.28 -3.04 -11.42
N ALA A 227 16.69 -1.94 -11.87
CA ALA A 227 15.25 -1.73 -11.88
C ALA A 227 14.52 -2.74 -12.80
N GLU A 228 15.01 -2.95 -14.02
CA GLU A 228 14.49 -3.96 -14.97
C GLU A 228 14.52 -5.36 -14.35
N GLN A 229 15.61 -5.73 -13.68
CA GLN A 229 15.70 -7.03 -13.00
C GLN A 229 14.68 -7.15 -11.87
N LEU A 230 14.48 -6.09 -11.08
CA LEU A 230 13.47 -6.09 -10.01
C LEU A 230 12.04 -6.23 -10.56
N TYR A 231 11.73 -5.61 -11.70
CA TYR A 231 10.46 -5.81 -12.40
C TYR A 231 10.29 -7.25 -12.89
N ALA A 232 11.34 -7.84 -13.49
CA ALA A 232 11.34 -9.24 -13.90
C ALA A 232 11.12 -10.20 -12.72
N ASP A 233 11.79 -9.95 -11.59
CA ASP A 233 11.62 -10.73 -10.36
C ASP A 233 10.20 -10.57 -9.79
N ALA A 234 9.63 -9.37 -9.84
CA ALA A 234 8.23 -9.11 -9.42
C ALA A 234 7.23 -9.87 -10.30
N ALA A 235 7.40 -9.84 -11.64
CA ALA A 235 6.54 -10.53 -12.60
C ALA A 235 6.60 -12.07 -12.48
N ALA A 236 7.69 -12.59 -11.92
CA ALA A 236 7.93 -14.00 -11.67
C ALA A 236 7.45 -14.48 -10.29
N CYS A 237 6.95 -13.59 -9.43
CA CYS A 237 6.42 -13.98 -8.13
C CYS A 237 5.15 -14.85 -8.24
N GLU A 238 4.90 -15.65 -7.21
CA GLU A 238 3.65 -16.41 -7.05
C GLU A 238 2.72 -15.66 -6.10
N ALA A 239 1.53 -15.30 -6.58
CA ALA A 239 0.52 -14.63 -5.78
C ALA A 239 -0.09 -15.59 -4.75
N MET A 240 -0.23 -15.13 -3.49
CA MET A 240 -1.07 -15.81 -2.51
C MET A 240 -2.49 -15.23 -2.40
N ASP A 241 -2.72 -14.04 -2.94
CA ASP A 241 -4.03 -13.40 -2.95
C ASP A 241 -4.22 -12.49 -4.18
N ALA A 242 -5.42 -11.94 -4.31
CA ALA A 242 -5.79 -11.07 -5.41
C ALA A 242 -5.00 -9.76 -5.45
N MET A 243 -4.54 -9.24 -4.30
CA MET A 243 -3.73 -8.01 -4.27
C MET A 243 -2.35 -8.28 -4.83
N GLU A 244 -1.69 -9.35 -4.37
CA GLU A 244 -0.38 -9.77 -4.91
C GLU A 244 -0.47 -10.10 -6.40
N GLN A 245 -1.59 -10.68 -6.86
CA GLN A 245 -1.81 -10.90 -8.30
C GLN A 245 -1.87 -9.57 -9.07
N LEU A 246 -2.51 -8.52 -8.53
CA LEU A 246 -2.53 -7.20 -9.18
C LEU A 246 -1.13 -6.59 -9.27
N ASP A 247 -0.29 -6.76 -8.24
CA ASP A 247 1.10 -6.30 -8.26
C ASP A 247 1.93 -7.03 -9.33
N ILE A 248 1.78 -8.36 -9.42
CA ILE A 248 2.48 -9.18 -10.42
C ILE A 248 2.05 -8.81 -11.84
N GLU A 249 0.75 -8.59 -12.06
CA GLU A 249 0.23 -8.22 -13.37
C GLU A 249 0.63 -6.79 -13.77
N LEU A 250 0.75 -5.87 -12.81
CA LEU A 250 1.35 -4.56 -13.04
C LEU A 250 2.80 -4.71 -13.52
N ALA A 251 3.62 -5.52 -12.81
CA ALA A 251 5.00 -5.75 -13.22
C ALA A 251 5.14 -6.39 -14.61
N ARG A 252 4.22 -7.30 -14.98
CA ARG A 252 4.19 -7.90 -16.32
C ARG A 252 3.89 -6.87 -17.39
N ALA A 253 2.89 -6.00 -17.16
CA ALA A 253 2.55 -4.94 -18.09
C ALA A 253 3.72 -3.97 -18.34
N GLU A 254 4.43 -3.56 -17.27
CA GLU A 254 5.58 -2.66 -17.38
C GLU A 254 6.78 -3.27 -18.12
N LEU A 255 6.90 -4.61 -18.20
CA LEU A 255 7.94 -5.29 -18.98
C LEU A 255 7.59 -5.46 -20.46
N GLU A 256 6.31 -5.32 -20.81
CA GLU A 256 5.82 -5.42 -22.19
C GLU A 256 5.88 -4.06 -22.93
N GLU A 257 6.05 -2.95 -22.21
CA GLU A 257 6.23 -1.59 -22.74
C GLU A 257 7.69 -1.29 -23.15
#